data_AF-A0A1M3K0J3-F1
#
_entry.id   AF-A0A1M3K0J3-F1
#
_cell.length_a   1.000
_cell.length_b   1.000
_cell.length_c   1.000
_cell.angle_alpha   90.00
_cell.angle_beta   90.00
_cell.angle_gamma   90.00
#
_symmetry.space_group_name_H-M   'P 1'
#
loop_
_entity.id
_entity.type
_entity.pdbx_description
1 polymer ?
#
loop_
_entity_poly.entity_id
_entity_poly.type
_entity_poly.pdbx_seq_one_letter_code
_entity_poly.pdbx_strand_id
1 'polypeptide(L)'
;MNPNITRVLIAVFLIAHAFIHVSLTYVPLPKPGELHTPFWPSWGRPDIDSTWPVARVLHSHNLIRGIGIVLWLVSALAFALAGLALLHVPGIEQYLRIAIITGASSSLLMLIFFWHPWYIAAVLINAVLLSAIVFQFPKFVFFQ
;
A
#
# COMPACT_ATOMS: atom_id res chain seq x y z
N MET A 1 -19.76 -6.58 -17.71
CA MET A 1 -18.96 -5.35 -17.97
C MET A 1 -17.89 -5.69 -18.98
N ASN A 2 -17.56 -4.78 -19.90
CA ASN A 2 -16.50 -5.01 -20.90
C ASN A 2 -15.16 -5.29 -20.18
N PRO A 3 -14.42 -6.37 -20.52
CA PRO A 3 -13.13 -6.71 -19.89
C PRO A 3 -12.13 -5.55 -19.86
N ASN A 4 -12.09 -4.74 -20.91
CA ASN A 4 -11.21 -3.58 -21.01
C ASN A 4 -11.61 -2.48 -20.02
N ILE A 5 -12.93 -2.23 -19.85
CA ILE A 5 -13.43 -1.27 -18.87
C ILE A 5 -13.05 -1.72 -17.46
N THR A 6 -13.28 -3.00 -17.12
CA THR A 6 -12.88 -3.56 -15.81
C THR A 6 -11.39 -3.39 -15.55
N ARG A 7 -10.55 -3.68 -16.54
CA ARG A 7 -9.10 -3.51 -16.43
C ARG A 7 -8.71 -2.06 -16.15
N VAL A 8 -9.24 -1.12 -16.93
CA VAL A 8 -8.96 0.32 -16.75
C VAL A 8 -9.40 0.79 -15.38
N LEU A 9 -10.58 0.35 -14.90
CA LEU A 9 -11.05 0.71 -13.55
C LEU A 9 -10.12 0.17 -12.46
N ILE A 10 -9.66 -1.08 -12.57
CA ILE A 10 -8.69 -1.65 -11.62
C ILE A 10 -7.35 -0.91 -11.70
N ALA A 11 -6.89 -0.56 -12.91
CA ALA A 11 -5.66 0.20 -13.09
C ALA A 11 -5.73 1.57 -12.40
N VAL A 12 -6.80 2.33 -12.65
CA VAL A 12 -7.06 3.62 -12.02
C VAL A 12 -7.14 3.46 -10.51
N PHE A 13 -7.83 2.43 -10.02
CA PHE A 13 -7.93 2.12 -8.61
C PHE A 13 -6.55 1.85 -7.98
N LEU A 14 -5.68 1.05 -8.60
CA LEU A 14 -4.34 0.76 -8.08
C LEU A 14 -3.45 2.02 -8.06
N ILE A 15 -3.53 2.84 -9.10
CA ILE A 15 -2.81 4.12 -9.15
C ILE A 15 -3.32 5.06 -8.06
N ALA A 16 -4.64 5.18 -7.90
CA ALA A 16 -5.24 5.97 -6.82
C ALA A 16 -4.83 5.44 -5.44
N HIS A 17 -4.78 4.12 -5.26
CA HIS A 17 -4.31 3.51 -4.02
C HIS A 17 -2.84 3.82 -3.73
N ALA A 18 -1.97 3.83 -4.75
CA ALA A 18 -0.60 4.31 -4.62
C ALA A 18 -0.54 5.78 -4.15
N PHE A 19 -1.41 6.65 -4.68
CA PHE A 19 -1.52 8.04 -4.20
C PHE A 19 -2.08 8.14 -2.78
N ILE A 20 -2.95 7.24 -2.34
CA ILE A 20 -3.38 7.17 -0.93
C ILE A 20 -2.17 6.89 -0.03
N HIS A 21 -1.27 5.98 -0.41
CA HIS A 21 -0.01 5.81 0.32
C HIS A 21 0.78 7.12 0.36
N VAL A 22 0.92 7.84 -0.76
CA VAL A 22 1.60 9.15 -0.78
C VAL A 22 0.91 10.16 0.13
N SER A 23 -0.42 10.15 0.24
CA SER A 23 -1.15 11.04 1.13
C SER A 23 -0.78 10.87 2.60
N LEU A 24 -0.27 9.69 3.00
CA LEU A 24 0.23 9.44 4.36
C LEU A 24 1.45 10.30 4.73
N THR A 25 2.11 10.92 3.75
CA THR A 25 3.21 11.88 3.99
C THR A 25 2.73 13.23 4.50
N TYR A 26 1.44 13.56 4.28
CA TYR A 26 0.85 14.87 4.55
C TYR A 26 -0.15 14.86 5.71
N VAL A 27 -0.18 13.79 6.51
CA VAL A 27 -1.09 13.68 7.65
C VAL A 27 -0.74 14.77 8.69
N PRO A 28 -1.70 15.60 9.12
CA PRO A 28 -1.48 16.65 10.12
C PRO A 28 -1.35 16.07 11.53
N LEU A 29 -0.55 16.73 12.39
CA LEU A 29 -0.39 16.32 13.79
C LEU A 29 -1.76 16.25 14.47
N PRO A 30 -2.09 15.15 15.18
CA PRO A 30 -3.36 15.04 15.87
C PRO A 30 -3.44 16.06 17.00
N LYS A 31 -4.61 16.68 17.21
CA LYS A 31 -4.84 17.49 18.40
C LYS A 31 -4.96 16.59 19.64
N PRO A 32 -4.77 17.13 20.86
CA PRO A 32 -5.00 16.37 22.09
C PRO A 32 -6.39 15.72 22.09
N GLY A 33 -6.44 14.39 22.23
CA GLY A 33 -7.69 13.61 22.26
C GLY A 33 -8.20 13.14 20.89
N GLU A 34 -7.57 13.53 19.77
CA GLU A 34 -7.90 13.01 18.44
C GLU A 34 -7.24 11.66 18.16
N LEU A 35 -7.77 10.92 17.18
CA LEU A 35 -7.17 9.66 16.74
C LEU A 35 -5.84 9.90 16.02
N HIS A 36 -4.82 9.16 16.44
CA HIS A 36 -3.50 9.24 15.84
C HIS A 36 -3.45 8.52 14.50
N THR A 37 -3.52 9.28 13.41
CA THR A 37 -3.44 8.71 12.07
C THR A 37 -1.98 8.36 11.73
N PRO A 38 -1.68 7.16 11.20
CA PRO A 38 -0.32 6.81 10.82
C PRO A 38 0.16 7.64 9.63
N PHE A 39 1.46 7.91 9.60
CA PHE A 39 2.07 8.84 8.65
C PHE A 39 3.41 8.29 8.17
N TRP A 40 3.66 8.29 6.86
CA TRP A 40 4.88 7.73 6.26
C TRP A 40 5.17 8.30 4.87
N PRO A 41 6.45 8.60 4.56
CA PRO A 41 7.46 9.17 5.46
C PRO A 41 6.94 10.40 6.19
N SER A 42 7.37 10.52 7.44
CA SER A 42 7.24 11.74 8.20
C SER A 42 8.31 12.75 7.80
N TRP A 43 8.04 13.59 6.81
CA TRP A 43 8.94 14.71 6.51
C TRP A 43 8.89 15.78 7.60
N GLY A 44 7.74 15.94 8.26
CA GLY A 44 7.48 17.00 9.23
C GLY A 44 7.37 16.56 10.71
N ARG A 45 7.48 15.26 11.03
CA ARG A 45 7.44 14.79 12.44
C ARG A 45 8.68 13.98 12.80
N PRO A 46 9.42 14.37 13.84
CA PRO A 46 10.59 13.63 14.31
C PRO A 46 10.21 12.36 15.08
N ASP A 47 9.05 12.37 15.75
CA ASP A 47 8.63 11.33 16.67
C ASP A 47 7.87 10.19 16.01
N ILE A 48 7.89 9.04 16.66
CA ILE A 48 7.16 7.82 16.30
C ILE A 48 5.97 7.70 17.23
N ASP A 49 4.87 7.19 16.70
CA ASP A 49 3.74 6.88 17.56
C ASP A 49 4.03 5.66 18.44
N SER A 50 4.07 5.87 19.75
CA SER A 50 4.31 4.81 20.74
C SER A 50 3.20 3.77 20.79
N THR A 51 2.03 4.07 20.21
CA THR A 51 0.89 3.13 20.13
C THR A 51 1.07 2.08 19.04
N TRP A 52 1.97 2.31 18.07
CA TRP A 52 2.21 1.37 16.97
C TRP A 52 2.76 0.04 17.50
N PRO A 53 2.28 -1.10 16.98
CA PRO A 53 2.77 -2.43 17.38
C PRO A 53 4.29 -2.56 17.32
N VAL A 54 4.93 -2.03 16.27
CA VAL A 54 6.39 -2.12 16.10
C VAL A 54 7.18 -1.38 17.19
N ALA A 55 6.62 -0.29 17.75
CA ALA A 55 7.27 0.48 18.81
C ALA A 55 7.29 -0.26 20.16
N ARG A 56 6.49 -1.32 20.30
CA ARG A 56 6.50 -2.20 21.49
C ARG A 56 7.61 -3.24 21.46
N VAL A 57 8.19 -3.48 20.28
CA VAL A 57 9.21 -4.52 20.05
C VAL A 57 10.56 -3.89 19.75
N LEU A 58 10.58 -2.84 18.93
CA LEU A 58 11.78 -2.10 18.58
C LEU A 58 11.88 -0.84 19.43
N HIS A 59 13.06 -0.58 19.99
CA HIS A 59 13.34 0.64 20.75
C HIS A 59 14.06 1.71 19.93
N SER A 60 14.57 1.35 18.73
CA SER A 60 15.31 2.28 17.87
C SER A 60 14.36 3.06 16.96
N HIS A 61 14.28 4.37 17.19
CA HIS A 61 13.44 5.24 16.38
C HIS A 61 13.87 5.26 14.91
N ASN A 62 15.18 5.33 14.66
CA ASN A 62 15.71 5.32 13.30
C ASN A 62 15.37 4.04 12.55
N LEU A 63 15.40 2.89 13.25
CA LEU A 63 15.05 1.60 12.65
C LEU A 63 13.56 1.52 12.30
N ILE A 64 12.68 1.88 13.22
CA ILE A 64 11.23 1.92 12.98
C ILE A 64 10.91 2.84 11.80
N ARG A 65 11.53 4.03 11.76
CA ARG A 65 11.36 4.96 10.64
C ARG A 65 11.85 4.38 9.33
N GLY A 66 13.03 3.77 9.32
CA GLY A 66 13.59 3.11 8.14
C GLY A 66 12.65 2.03 7.59
N ILE A 67 12.15 1.16 8.45
CA ILE A 67 11.18 0.10 8.08
C ILE A 67 9.92 0.71 7.47
N GLY A 68 9.33 1.72 8.13
CA GLY A 68 8.13 2.40 7.65
C GLY A 68 8.34 3.04 6.27
N ILE A 69 9.46 3.74 6.06
CA ILE A 69 9.80 4.39 4.78
C ILE A 69 9.98 3.35 3.67
N VAL A 70 10.70 2.26 3.95
CA VAL A 70 10.94 1.20 2.95
C VAL A 70 9.62 0.53 2.57
N LEU A 71 8.82 0.11 3.55
CA LEU A 71 7.53 -0.54 3.28
C LEU A 71 6.58 0.39 2.52
N TRP A 72 6.55 1.67 2.90
CA TRP A 72 5.76 2.69 2.21
C TRP A 72 6.21 2.88 0.75
N LEU A 73 7.51 3.07 0.51
CA LEU A 73 8.07 3.27 -0.84
C LEU A 73 7.77 2.06 -1.74
N VAL A 74 8.02 0.86 -1.21
CA VAL A 74 7.79 -0.39 -1.93
C VAL A 74 6.31 -0.55 -2.25
N SER A 75 5.41 -0.30 -1.29
CA SER A 75 3.96 -0.39 -1.52
C SER A 75 3.50 0.59 -2.59
N ALA A 76 3.85 1.87 -2.45
CA ALA A 76 3.41 2.93 -3.36
C ALA A 76 3.92 2.69 -4.78
N LEU A 77 5.21 2.39 -4.94
CA LEU A 77 5.80 2.14 -6.25
C LEU A 77 5.21 0.88 -6.89
N ALA A 78 5.07 -0.21 -6.12
CA ALA A 78 4.56 -1.46 -6.65
C ALA A 78 3.09 -1.36 -7.10
N PHE A 79 2.23 -0.64 -6.36
CA PHE A 79 0.85 -0.40 -6.80
C PHE A 79 0.76 0.52 -8.01
N ALA A 80 1.59 1.56 -8.09
CA ALA A 80 1.67 2.41 -9.27
C ALA A 80 2.09 1.59 -10.50
N LEU A 81 3.14 0.78 -10.38
CA LEU A 81 3.61 -0.11 -11.44
C LEU A 81 2.55 -1.15 -11.84
N ALA A 82 1.84 -1.74 -10.88
CA ALA A 82 0.76 -2.68 -11.16
C ALA A 82 -0.38 -2.01 -11.96
N GLY A 83 -0.75 -0.77 -11.61
CA GLY A 83 -1.73 -0.01 -12.38
C GLY A 83 -1.25 0.31 -13.80
N LEU A 84 0.01 0.75 -13.96
CA LEU A 84 0.60 0.98 -15.29
C LEU A 84 0.71 -0.30 -16.12
N ALA A 85 1.04 -1.43 -15.51
CA ALA A 85 1.07 -2.73 -16.17
C ALA A 85 -0.32 -3.10 -16.72
N LEU A 86 -1.40 -2.86 -15.97
CA LEU A 86 -2.77 -3.08 -16.46
C LEU A 86 -3.14 -2.14 -17.63
N LEU A 87 -2.47 -0.99 -17.76
CA LEU A 87 -2.66 -0.06 -18.89
C LEU A 87 -1.79 -0.38 -20.11
N HIS A 88 -1.06 -1.51 -20.10
CA HIS A 88 -0.22 -1.94 -21.22
C HIS A 88 0.93 -0.97 -21.53
N VAL A 89 1.56 -0.40 -20.48
CA VAL A 89 2.77 0.40 -20.67
C VAL A 89 3.93 -0.52 -21.08
N PRO A 90 4.57 -0.29 -22.24
CA PRO A 90 5.61 -1.18 -22.77
C PRO A 90 6.73 -1.47 -21.76
N GLY A 91 7.09 -2.76 -21.62
CA GLY A 91 8.15 -3.22 -20.73
C GLY A 91 7.74 -3.39 -19.26
N ILE A 92 6.61 -2.83 -18.83
CA ILE A 92 6.11 -2.92 -17.45
C ILE A 92 5.16 -4.11 -17.25
N GLU A 93 4.40 -4.48 -18.29
CA GLU A 93 3.38 -5.54 -18.26
C GLU A 93 3.86 -6.87 -17.64
N GLN A 94 5.05 -7.31 -18.01
CA GLN A 94 5.67 -8.55 -17.52
C GLN A 94 5.85 -8.59 -15.99
N TYR A 95 5.84 -7.43 -15.33
CA TYR A 95 6.00 -7.31 -13.88
C TYR A 95 4.68 -7.23 -13.12
N LEU A 96 3.51 -7.26 -13.79
CA LEU A 96 2.20 -7.08 -13.16
C LEU A 96 2.02 -7.92 -11.88
N ARG A 97 2.31 -9.24 -11.97
CA ARG A 97 2.12 -10.17 -10.85
C ARG A 97 3.06 -9.86 -9.69
N ILE A 98 4.34 -9.62 -10.00
CA ILE A 98 5.35 -9.30 -8.98
C ILE A 98 5.00 -7.98 -8.30
N ALA A 99 4.57 -6.98 -9.07
CA ALA A 99 4.14 -5.69 -8.57
C ALA A 99 2.94 -5.81 -7.62
N ILE A 100 1.90 -6.56 -7.99
CA ILE A 100 0.73 -6.78 -7.12
C ILE A 100 1.13 -7.52 -5.83
N ILE A 101 1.90 -8.61 -5.92
CA ILE A 101 2.33 -9.39 -4.75
C ILE A 101 3.17 -8.51 -3.82
N THR A 102 4.12 -7.77 -4.39
CA THR A 102 5.05 -6.92 -3.64
C THR A 102 4.30 -5.79 -2.96
N GLY A 103 3.44 -5.08 -3.70
CA GLY A 103 2.64 -3.98 -3.16
C GLY A 103 1.70 -4.44 -2.06
N ALA A 104 0.94 -5.52 -2.30
CA ALA A 104 -0.02 -6.00 -1.32
C ALA A 104 0.63 -6.60 -0.07
N SER A 105 1.73 -7.33 -0.22
CA SER A 105 2.45 -7.91 0.93
C SER A 105 3.14 -6.83 1.76
N SER A 106 3.83 -5.88 1.12
CA SER A 106 4.47 -4.76 1.84
C SER A 106 3.43 -3.87 2.53
N SER A 107 2.29 -3.61 1.89
CA SER A 107 1.18 -2.88 2.50
C SER A 107 0.63 -3.61 3.72
N LEU A 108 0.37 -4.93 3.64
CA LEU A 108 -0.07 -5.72 4.79
C LEU A 108 0.95 -5.73 5.94
N LEU A 109 2.25 -5.85 5.63
CA LEU A 109 3.29 -5.75 6.65
C LEU A 109 3.29 -4.36 7.31
N MET A 110 3.08 -3.31 6.53
CA MET A 110 2.93 -1.95 7.06
C MET A 110 1.72 -1.88 8.00
N LEU A 111 0.60 -2.52 7.66
CA LEU A 111 -0.59 -2.58 8.53
C LEU A 111 -0.33 -3.34 9.83
N ILE A 112 0.44 -4.43 9.78
CA ILE A 112 0.82 -5.20 10.98
C ILE A 112 1.69 -4.35 11.92
N PHE A 113 2.67 -3.62 11.38
CA PHE A 113 3.62 -2.84 12.17
C PHE A 113 3.09 -1.48 12.63
N PHE A 114 2.23 -0.87 11.82
CA PHE A 114 1.76 0.52 11.95
C PHE A 114 0.22 0.59 11.90
N TRP A 115 -0.41 -0.35 12.60
CA TRP A 115 -1.86 -0.55 12.59
C TRP A 115 -2.64 0.71 12.94
N HIS A 116 -3.76 0.92 12.24
CA HIS A 116 -4.78 1.90 12.59
C HIS A 116 -6.18 1.42 12.18
N PRO A 117 -7.25 1.72 12.93
CA PRO A 117 -8.59 1.23 12.64
C PRO A 117 -9.11 1.57 11.23
N TRP A 118 -8.71 2.70 10.65
CA TRP A 118 -9.11 3.10 9.29
C TRP A 118 -8.50 2.22 8.19
N TYR A 119 -7.51 1.38 8.53
CA TYR A 119 -6.84 0.52 7.58
C TYR A 119 -7.55 -0.81 7.32
N ILE A 120 -8.73 -1.05 7.89
CA ILE A 120 -9.56 -2.22 7.55
C ILE A 120 -9.81 -2.29 6.04
N ALA A 121 -10.10 -1.14 5.39
CA ALA A 121 -10.25 -1.11 3.94
C ALA A 121 -8.97 -1.55 3.22
N ALA A 122 -7.80 -1.10 3.69
CA ALA A 122 -6.52 -1.51 3.14
C ALA A 122 -6.28 -3.03 3.31
N VAL A 123 -6.62 -3.62 4.47
CA VAL A 123 -6.54 -5.08 4.67
C VAL A 123 -7.36 -5.81 3.61
N LEU A 124 -8.62 -5.39 3.41
CA LEU A 124 -9.51 -6.04 2.46
C LEU A 124 -9.00 -5.90 1.02
N ILE A 125 -8.55 -4.71 0.62
CA ILE A 125 -8.00 -4.46 -0.72
C ILE A 125 -6.81 -5.37 -0.98
N ASN A 126 -5.84 -5.42 -0.05
CA ASN A 126 -4.65 -6.23 -0.19
C ASN A 126 -4.96 -7.73 -0.21
N ALA A 127 -5.87 -8.19 0.66
CA ALA A 127 -6.29 -9.58 0.71
C ALA A 127 -6.99 -10.00 -0.59
N VAL A 128 -7.85 -9.15 -1.16
CA VAL A 128 -8.52 -9.40 -2.43
C VAL A 128 -7.50 -9.47 -3.57
N LEU A 129 -6.53 -8.55 -3.64
CA LEU A 129 -5.49 -8.56 -4.66
C LEU A 129 -4.61 -9.81 -4.58
N LEU A 130 -4.18 -10.21 -3.38
CA LEU A 130 -3.40 -11.44 -3.20
C LEU A 130 -4.23 -12.68 -3.56
N SER A 131 -5.50 -12.73 -3.12
CA SER A 131 -6.41 -13.82 -3.47
C SER A 131 -6.64 -13.90 -4.98
N ALA A 132 -6.78 -12.76 -5.66
CA ALA A 132 -6.92 -12.69 -7.11
C ALA A 132 -5.71 -13.28 -7.85
N ILE A 133 -4.49 -13.04 -7.34
CA ILE A 133 -3.28 -13.63 -7.90
C ILE A 133 -3.18 -15.13 -7.59
N VAL A 134 -3.51 -15.56 -6.37
CA VAL A 134 -3.45 -16.96 -5.93
C VAL A 134 -4.46 -17.83 -6.68
N PHE A 135 -5.72 -17.38 -6.74
CA PHE A 135 -6.80 -18.10 -7.41
C PHE A 135 -6.87 -17.83 -8.92
N GLN A 136 -5.95 -17.02 -9.43
CA GLN A 136 -5.89 -16.59 -10.82
C GLN A 136 -7.20 -15.99 -11.35
N PHE A 137 -7.88 -15.19 -10.52
CA PHE A 137 -9.21 -14.67 -10.81
C PHE A 137 -9.28 -13.15 -10.60
N PRO A 138 -9.86 -12.38 -11.54
CA PRO A 138 -10.35 -12.80 -12.85
C PRO A 138 -9.21 -12.95 -13.89
N LYS A 139 -9.22 -14.06 -14.64
CA LYS A 139 -8.17 -14.39 -15.65
C LYS A 139 -7.97 -13.29 -16.69
N PHE A 140 -9.05 -12.67 -17.17
CA PHE A 140 -9.00 -11.64 -18.21
C PHE A 140 -8.35 -10.32 -17.76
N VAL A 141 -8.11 -10.13 -16.46
CA VAL A 141 -7.42 -8.95 -15.91
C VAL A 141 -5.95 -9.25 -15.66
N PHE A 142 -5.65 -10.38 -15.01
CA PHE A 142 -4.33 -10.62 -14.43
C PHE A 142 -3.46 -11.66 -15.17
N PHE A 143 -4.02 -12.37 -16.16
CA PHE A 143 -3.39 -13.53 -16.79
C PHE A 143 -3.60 -13.57 -18.32
N GLN A 144 -3.45 -12.42 -18.98
CA GLN A 144 -3.41 -12.34 -20.44
C GLN A 144 -2.00 -12.51 -20.98
#